data_AF-A0A0D0HP49-F1
#
_entry.id   AF-A0A0D0HP49-F1
#
_cell.length_a   1.000
_cell.length_b   1.000
_cell.length_c   1.000
_cell.angle_alpha   90.00
_cell.angle_beta   90.00
_cell.angle_gamma   90.00
#
_symmetry.space_group_name_H-M   'P 1'
#
loop_
_entity.id
_entity.type
_entity.pdbx_description
1 polymer ?
#
loop_
_entity_poly.entity_id
_entity_poly.type
_entity_poly.pdbx_seq_one_letter_code
_entity_poly.pdbx_strand_id
1 'polypeptide(L)'
;MEEGKTMRAVAIALFLFGASFIWANALGWHRAYEAVQQSEQPHDAIGTLFIPKQNIYMPIYEGMEQLDKGVAHDERSALPGEGNHTILAGHRDTVFRQLGDIQLGDELIVRTNDKTWTYVVQHIRIVRPDDQTVLVPKAHPTLTLITCYPFRWIGDAPKRYVVVAKQKR
;
A
#
# COMPACT_ATOMS: atom_id res chain seq x y z
N MET A 1 -29.21 -31.02 11.29
CA MET A 1 -28.98 -30.08 12.40
C MET A 1 -27.48 -30.00 12.61
N GLU A 2 -26.98 -28.79 12.66
CA GLU A 2 -25.61 -28.31 12.40
C GLU A 2 -24.44 -28.99 13.12
N GLU A 3 -23.31 -28.87 12.43
CA GLU A 3 -21.94 -29.26 12.78
C GLU A 3 -21.34 -28.42 13.92
N GLY A 4 -20.74 -29.10 14.90
CA GLY A 4 -19.92 -28.48 15.93
C GLY A 4 -18.52 -28.16 15.42
N LYS A 5 -18.31 -26.93 14.93
CA LYS A 5 -17.01 -26.39 14.52
C LYS A 5 -16.15 -26.11 15.77
N THR A 6 -15.10 -26.90 15.97
CA THR A 6 -14.09 -26.70 17.01
C THR A 6 -13.17 -25.54 16.63
N MET A 7 -13.30 -24.41 17.33
CA MET A 7 -12.29 -23.34 17.27
C MET A 7 -11.08 -23.75 18.11
N ARG A 8 -9.92 -23.88 17.46
CA ARG A 8 -8.62 -24.00 18.12
C ARG A 8 -8.22 -22.63 18.67
N ALA A 9 -8.12 -22.52 19.99
CA ALA A 9 -7.66 -21.32 20.68
C ALA A 9 -6.19 -21.04 20.37
N VAL A 10 -5.88 -19.82 19.93
CA VAL A 10 -4.52 -19.29 19.87
C VAL A 10 -4.15 -18.81 21.28
N ALA A 11 -3.20 -19.49 21.92
CA ALA A 11 -2.66 -19.08 23.21
C ALA A 11 -1.67 -17.93 23.02
N ILE A 12 -2.02 -16.74 23.53
CA ILE A 12 -1.11 -15.58 23.60
C ILE A 12 -0.51 -15.55 25.00
N ALA A 13 0.80 -15.77 25.10
CA ALA A 13 1.54 -15.74 26.35
C ALA A 13 1.58 -14.32 26.94
N LEU A 14 1.07 -14.17 28.17
CA LEU A 14 1.10 -12.94 28.95
C LEU A 14 2.39 -12.86 29.77
N PHE A 15 3.26 -11.89 29.46
CA PHE A 15 4.26 -11.37 30.40
C PHE A 15 3.82 -9.97 30.86
N LEU A 16 3.54 -9.86 32.16
CA LEU A 16 3.05 -8.65 32.82
C LEU A 16 4.24 -7.75 33.23
N PHE A 17 4.29 -6.53 32.67
CA PHE A 17 4.48 -5.24 33.35
C PHE A 17 4.92 -4.17 32.33
N GLY A 18 4.09 -3.13 32.12
CA GLY A 18 4.49 -1.88 31.44
C GLY A 18 3.94 -1.57 30.04
N ALA A 19 2.89 -2.26 29.56
CA ALA A 19 2.56 -2.26 28.12
C ALA A 19 1.19 -1.70 27.72
N SER A 20 0.48 -0.94 28.57
CA SER A 20 -0.92 -0.54 28.30
C SER A 20 -1.11 0.27 26.99
N PHE A 21 -0.07 0.93 26.46
CA PHE A 21 -0.12 1.66 25.18
C PHE A 21 0.40 0.88 23.96
N ILE A 22 1.22 -0.16 24.14
CA ILE A 22 1.82 -0.92 23.02
C ILE A 22 0.83 -1.99 22.51
N TRP A 23 -0.01 -2.54 23.40
CA TRP A 23 -0.98 -3.60 23.05
C TRP A 23 -2.18 -3.10 22.23
N ALA A 24 -2.64 -1.87 22.44
CA ALA A 24 -3.80 -1.33 21.72
C ALA A 24 -3.54 -1.19 20.21
N ASN A 25 -2.33 -0.75 19.83
CA ASN A 25 -1.92 -0.69 18.44
C ASN A 25 -1.74 -2.10 17.85
N ALA A 26 -1.02 -3.01 18.49
CA ALA A 26 -0.81 -4.36 17.96
C ALA A 26 -2.13 -5.10 17.60
N LEU A 27 -3.19 -4.93 18.41
CA LEU A 27 -4.51 -5.52 18.14
C LEU A 27 -5.22 -4.88 16.93
N GLY A 28 -5.15 -3.54 16.79
CA GLY A 28 -5.73 -2.82 15.66
C GLY A 28 -5.05 -3.17 14.33
N TRP A 29 -3.73 -3.33 14.37
CA TRP A 29 -2.93 -3.72 13.20
C TRP A 29 -3.22 -5.15 12.76
N HIS A 30 -3.36 -6.10 13.70
CA HIS A 30 -3.70 -7.48 13.37
C HIS A 30 -5.09 -7.59 12.73
N ARG A 31 -6.09 -6.90 13.29
CA ARG A 31 -7.44 -6.88 12.72
C ARG A 31 -7.51 -6.24 11.34
N ALA A 32 -6.79 -5.13 11.13
CA ALA A 32 -6.73 -4.51 9.82
C ALA A 32 -6.01 -5.41 8.80
N TYR A 33 -4.95 -6.11 9.20
CA TYR A 33 -4.26 -7.09 8.37
C TYR A 33 -5.12 -8.32 8.07
N GLU A 34 -5.93 -8.80 9.00
CA GLU A 34 -6.88 -9.90 8.75
C GLU A 34 -8.03 -9.48 7.84
N ALA A 35 -8.58 -8.27 8.04
CA ALA A 35 -9.61 -7.70 7.16
C ALA A 35 -9.09 -7.51 5.73
N VAL A 36 -7.89 -6.92 5.62
CA VAL A 36 -6.81 -7.30 4.70
C VAL A 36 -7.05 -8.53 3.85
N GLN A 37 -6.73 -9.66 4.45
CA GLN A 37 -6.74 -10.98 3.82
C GLN A 37 -8.14 -11.48 3.45
N GLN A 38 -9.18 -11.04 4.14
CA GLN A 38 -10.54 -11.58 4.01
C GLN A 38 -11.44 -10.78 3.06
N SER A 39 -11.05 -9.57 2.67
CA SER A 39 -11.85 -8.74 1.76
C SER A 39 -11.81 -9.28 0.33
N GLU A 40 -12.97 -9.29 -0.33
CA GLU A 40 -13.06 -9.63 -1.75
C GLU A 40 -12.49 -8.49 -2.61
N GLN A 41 -11.70 -8.86 -3.62
CA GLN A 41 -11.18 -7.93 -4.62
C GLN A 41 -12.18 -7.83 -5.78
N PRO A 42 -12.38 -6.64 -6.39
CA PRO A 42 -13.12 -6.54 -7.64
C PRO A 42 -12.53 -7.50 -8.68
N HIS A 43 -13.38 -8.14 -9.50
CA HIS A 43 -12.94 -9.15 -10.46
C HIS A 43 -11.91 -8.64 -11.49
N ASP A 44 -11.93 -7.35 -11.82
CA ASP A 44 -10.99 -6.70 -12.75
C ASP A 44 -9.76 -6.08 -12.05
N ALA A 45 -9.65 -6.17 -10.73
CA ALA A 45 -8.49 -5.71 -9.99
C ALA A 45 -7.38 -6.77 -10.00
N ILE A 46 -6.13 -6.34 -10.17
CA ILE A 46 -4.94 -7.21 -10.07
C ILE A 46 -4.48 -7.38 -8.61
N GLY A 47 -4.98 -6.53 -7.72
CA GLY A 47 -4.66 -6.60 -6.30
C GLY A 47 -5.28 -5.48 -5.47
N THR A 48 -4.73 -5.27 -4.28
CA THR A 48 -5.14 -4.23 -3.34
C THR A 48 -3.93 -3.62 -2.70
N LEU A 49 -3.91 -2.29 -2.63
CA LEU A 49 -2.97 -1.50 -1.85
C LEU A 49 -3.60 -1.16 -0.50
N PHE A 50 -2.88 -1.47 0.57
CA PHE A 50 -3.25 -1.13 1.93
C PHE A 50 -2.11 -0.37 2.62
N ILE A 51 -2.43 0.78 3.21
CA ILE A 51 -1.49 1.62 3.95
C ILE A 51 -2.12 1.90 5.33
N PRO A 52 -1.78 1.10 6.37
CA PRO A 52 -2.51 1.09 7.63
C PRO A 52 -2.59 2.45 8.32
N LYS A 53 -1.46 3.15 8.41
CA LYS A 53 -1.36 4.40 9.16
C LYS A 53 -2.13 5.55 8.50
N GLN A 54 -2.21 5.56 7.18
CA GLN A 54 -2.98 6.52 6.40
C GLN A 54 -4.43 6.07 6.18
N ASN A 55 -4.79 4.85 6.62
CA ASN A 55 -6.10 4.23 6.41
C ASN A 55 -6.51 4.19 4.92
N ILE A 56 -5.54 3.93 4.04
CA ILE A 56 -5.79 3.76 2.60
C ILE A 56 -6.01 2.28 2.33
N TYR A 57 -7.15 1.92 1.77
CA TYR A 57 -7.48 0.57 1.31
C TYR A 57 -8.13 0.67 -0.06
N MET A 58 -7.39 0.34 -1.13
CA MET A 58 -7.84 0.60 -2.50
C MET A 58 -7.47 -0.53 -3.46
N PRO A 59 -8.38 -0.91 -4.39
CA PRO A 59 -8.04 -1.86 -5.45
C PRO A 59 -6.96 -1.28 -6.37
N ILE A 60 -6.12 -2.19 -6.87
CA ILE A 60 -5.10 -1.91 -7.89
C ILE A 60 -5.63 -2.46 -9.22
N TYR A 61 -5.62 -1.63 -10.24
CA TYR A 61 -5.99 -1.97 -11.61
C TYR A 61 -4.76 -1.88 -12.52
N GLU A 62 -4.66 -2.75 -13.51
CA GLU A 62 -3.63 -2.67 -14.55
C GLU A 62 -3.96 -1.52 -15.50
N GLY A 63 -2.96 -0.70 -15.87
CA GLY A 63 -3.13 0.38 -16.85
C GLY A 63 -3.36 1.76 -16.22
N MET A 64 -2.64 2.76 -16.73
CA MET A 64 -2.69 4.15 -16.24
C MET A 64 -4.02 4.85 -16.55
N GLU A 65 -4.78 4.33 -17.50
CA GLU A 65 -6.14 4.79 -17.84
C GLU A 65 -7.19 4.40 -16.78
N GLN A 66 -6.85 3.53 -15.82
CA GLN A 66 -7.75 3.10 -14.74
C GLN A 66 -7.68 4.00 -13.48
N LEU A 67 -6.96 5.13 -13.54
CA LEU A 67 -6.77 6.05 -12.39
C LEU A 67 -8.08 6.54 -11.75
N ASP A 68 -9.18 6.56 -12.50
CA ASP A 68 -10.49 6.98 -12.01
C ASP A 68 -11.20 5.89 -11.17
N LYS A 69 -10.80 4.62 -11.30
CA LYS A 69 -11.37 3.50 -10.53
C LYS A 69 -10.68 3.30 -9.18
N GLY A 70 -9.43 3.72 -9.03
CA GLY A 70 -8.64 3.44 -7.84
C GLY A 70 -7.16 3.69 -8.03
N VAL A 71 -6.33 2.73 -7.63
CA VAL A 71 -4.88 2.77 -7.86
C VAL A 71 -4.60 2.14 -9.22
N ALA A 72 -3.85 2.82 -10.07
CA ALA A 72 -3.41 2.31 -11.36
C ALA A 72 -1.98 1.79 -11.28
N HIS A 73 -1.70 0.64 -11.86
CA HIS A 73 -0.34 0.13 -12.08
C HIS A 73 0.21 0.64 -13.42
N ASP A 74 1.47 1.10 -13.41
CA ASP A 74 2.16 1.47 -14.65
C ASP A 74 2.68 0.20 -15.34
N GLU A 75 2.10 -0.13 -16.49
CA GLU A 75 2.41 -1.34 -17.29
C GLU A 75 3.88 -1.41 -17.77
N ARG A 76 4.61 -0.28 -17.71
CA ARG A 76 6.05 -0.25 -18.01
C ARG A 76 6.91 -0.72 -16.83
N SER A 77 6.29 -0.93 -15.67
CA SER A 77 6.92 -1.38 -14.44
C SER A 77 6.56 -2.84 -14.16
N ALA A 78 7.27 -3.48 -13.22
CA ALA A 78 7.05 -4.88 -12.88
C ALA A 78 5.83 -5.04 -11.98
N LEU A 79 5.09 -6.14 -12.14
CA LEU A 79 3.95 -6.42 -11.28
C LEU A 79 4.39 -6.63 -9.82
N PRO A 80 3.49 -6.37 -8.84
CA PRO A 80 3.78 -6.68 -7.45
C PRO A 80 4.26 -8.13 -7.27
N GLY A 81 5.45 -8.29 -6.72
CA GLY A 81 6.03 -9.61 -6.42
C GLY A 81 6.96 -10.20 -7.47
N GLU A 82 7.14 -9.57 -8.63
CA GLU A 82 8.09 -10.01 -9.67
C GLU A 82 9.57 -9.74 -9.33
N GLY A 83 9.83 -9.17 -8.15
CA GLY A 83 11.17 -9.00 -7.62
C GLY A 83 11.93 -7.76 -8.11
N ASN A 84 11.26 -6.85 -8.83
CA ASN A 84 11.83 -5.63 -9.40
C ASN A 84 11.05 -4.39 -8.92
N HIS A 85 10.82 -3.41 -9.79
CA HIS A 85 10.24 -2.12 -9.46
C HIS A 85 8.79 -2.05 -9.91
N THR A 86 7.87 -1.96 -8.94
CA THR A 86 6.44 -1.76 -9.17
C THR A 86 6.09 -0.31 -8.96
N ILE A 87 5.31 0.28 -9.88
CA ILE A 87 4.92 1.68 -9.82
C ILE A 87 3.40 1.76 -9.81
N LEU A 88 2.88 2.42 -8.78
CA LEU A 88 1.46 2.64 -8.58
C LEU A 88 1.16 4.14 -8.58
N ALA A 89 0.17 4.53 -9.38
CA ALA A 89 -0.29 5.90 -9.48
C ALA A 89 -1.71 6.04 -8.93
N GLY A 90 -2.02 7.24 -8.43
CA GLY A 90 -3.33 7.55 -7.91
C GLY A 90 -3.55 9.05 -7.81
N HIS A 91 -4.82 9.44 -7.92
CA HIS A 91 -5.23 10.83 -7.82
C HIS A 91 -4.99 11.40 -6.41
N ARG A 92 -4.48 12.63 -6.34
CA ARG A 92 -4.05 13.29 -5.09
C ARG A 92 -5.19 13.73 -4.19
N ASP A 93 -6.39 13.82 -4.74
CA ASP A 93 -7.60 14.38 -4.15
C ASP A 93 -8.60 13.30 -3.73
N THR A 94 -8.44 12.08 -4.26
CA THR A 94 -9.18 10.88 -3.90
C THR A 94 -8.27 9.88 -3.16
N VAL A 95 -7.74 8.88 -3.87
CA VAL A 95 -7.03 7.71 -3.35
C VAL A 95 -5.79 8.09 -2.54
N PHE A 96 -5.00 9.03 -3.03
CA PHE A 96 -3.73 9.43 -2.42
C PHE A 96 -3.82 10.75 -1.67
N ARG A 97 -5.02 11.18 -1.28
CA ARG A 97 -5.21 12.39 -0.47
C ARG A 97 -4.46 12.36 0.86
N GLN A 98 -4.46 11.22 1.53
CA GLN A 98 -3.77 11.02 2.81
C GLN A 98 -2.28 10.68 2.64
N LEU A 99 -1.80 10.55 1.40
CA LEU A 99 -0.39 10.25 1.14
C LEU A 99 0.54 11.42 1.55
N GLY A 100 -0.01 12.62 1.75
CA GLY A 100 0.74 13.77 2.27
C GLY A 100 1.22 13.60 3.72
N ASP A 101 0.60 12.70 4.49
CA ASP A 101 0.94 12.42 5.89
C ASP A 101 1.85 11.18 6.04
N ILE A 102 2.36 10.64 4.92
CA ILE A 102 3.23 9.47 4.92
C ILE A 102 4.63 9.82 5.45
N GLN A 103 5.22 8.88 6.17
CA GLN A 103 6.52 9.04 6.82
C GLN A 103 7.46 7.89 6.48
N LEU A 104 8.76 8.15 6.66
CA LEU A 104 9.77 7.09 6.58
C LEU A 104 9.47 6.02 7.63
N GLY A 105 9.59 4.75 7.23
CA GLY A 105 9.26 3.61 8.07
C GLY A 105 7.79 3.16 8.02
N ASP A 106 6.90 3.93 7.40
CA ASP A 106 5.51 3.49 7.20
C ASP A 106 5.46 2.25 6.30
N GLU A 107 4.50 1.36 6.56
CA GLU A 107 4.34 0.11 5.80
C GLU A 107 3.31 0.28 4.67
N LEU A 108 3.66 -0.21 3.48
CA LEU A 108 2.78 -0.36 2.33
C LEU A 108 2.58 -1.84 2.09
N ILE A 109 1.34 -2.30 2.08
CA ILE A 109 1.00 -3.70 1.92
C ILE A 109 0.30 -3.86 0.58
N VAL A 110 0.83 -4.71 -0.29
CA VAL A 110 0.19 -5.08 -1.55
C VAL A 110 -0.26 -6.53 -1.44
N ARG A 111 -1.53 -6.78 -1.74
CA ARG A 111 -2.10 -8.13 -1.81
C ARG A 111 -2.59 -8.40 -3.23
N THR A 112 -2.08 -9.44 -3.87
CA THR A 112 -2.70 -10.03 -5.07
C THR A 112 -3.46 -11.29 -4.66
N ASN A 113 -4.08 -11.97 -5.63
CA ASN A 113 -4.84 -13.20 -5.39
C ASN A 113 -4.07 -14.27 -4.59
N ASP A 114 -2.77 -14.39 -4.79
CA ASP A 114 -1.99 -15.50 -4.24
C ASP A 114 -1.11 -15.13 -3.05
N LYS A 115 -0.71 -13.85 -2.95
CA LYS A 115 0.36 -13.43 -2.04
C LYS A 115 0.18 -12.01 -1.53
N THR A 116 0.79 -11.76 -0.38
CA THR A 116 0.90 -10.44 0.23
C THR A 116 2.36 -10.05 0.38
N TRP A 117 2.69 -8.82 0.02
CA TRP A 117 4.03 -8.24 0.15
C TRP A 117 3.95 -6.97 0.97
N THR A 118 4.79 -6.89 1.99
CA THR A 118 4.96 -5.69 2.79
C THR A 118 6.20 -4.94 2.34
N TYR A 119 6.07 -3.64 2.13
CA TYR A 119 7.13 -2.70 1.80
C TYR A 119 7.23 -1.66 2.91
N VAL A 120 8.43 -1.12 3.13
CA VAL A 120 8.69 -0.08 4.13
C VAL A 120 9.21 1.16 3.42
N VAL A 121 8.58 2.31 3.67
CA VAL A 121 8.95 3.59 3.06
C VAL A 121 10.38 3.97 3.44
N GLN A 122 11.22 4.21 2.43
CA GLN A 122 12.63 4.58 2.61
C GLN A 122 12.93 6.00 2.13
N HIS A 123 12.22 6.48 1.11
CA HIS A 123 12.44 7.80 0.55
C HIS A 123 11.13 8.44 0.13
N ILE A 124 11.08 9.78 0.28
CA ILE A 124 9.99 10.62 -0.19
C ILE A 124 10.63 11.75 -1.00
N ARG A 125 10.14 11.97 -2.22
CA ARG A 125 10.71 12.95 -3.16
C ARG A 125 9.60 13.75 -3.84
N ILE A 126 9.92 15.00 -4.18
CA ILE A 126 9.10 15.81 -5.08
C ILE A 126 9.87 15.96 -6.38
N VAL A 127 9.27 15.53 -7.48
CA VAL A 127 9.91 15.53 -8.81
C VAL A 127 9.06 16.28 -9.82
N ARG A 128 9.64 16.55 -11.00
CA ARG A 128 8.89 17.11 -12.12
C ARG A 128 8.02 16.02 -12.79
N PRO A 129 6.92 16.37 -13.46
CA PRO A 129 6.05 15.40 -14.13
C PRO A 129 6.74 14.58 -15.23
N ASP A 130 7.78 15.14 -15.84
CA ASP A 130 8.60 14.55 -16.91
C ASP A 130 9.84 13.78 -16.40
N ASP A 131 10.00 13.65 -15.08
CA ASP A 131 11.16 12.99 -14.48
C ASP A 131 11.09 11.46 -14.66
N GLN A 132 11.81 10.95 -15.66
CA GLN A 132 11.88 9.51 -15.96
C GLN A 132 12.69 8.71 -14.94
N THR A 133 13.38 9.34 -13.98
CA THR A 133 14.16 8.61 -12.96
C THR A 133 13.27 7.77 -12.04
N VAL A 134 11.97 8.03 -12.04
CA VAL A 134 10.95 7.24 -11.32
C VAL A 134 10.67 5.89 -11.97
N LEU A 135 10.97 5.70 -13.26
CA LEU A 135 10.71 4.44 -13.98
C LEU A 135 11.91 3.48 -13.98
N VAL A 136 13.06 3.92 -13.47
CA VAL A 136 14.30 3.15 -13.56
C VAL A 136 14.18 1.84 -12.76
N PRO A 137 14.54 0.68 -13.34
CA PRO A 137 14.53 -0.61 -12.65
C PRO A 137 15.33 -0.59 -11.34
N LYS A 138 14.96 -1.47 -10.40
CA LYS A 138 15.59 -1.55 -9.08
C LYS A 138 16.16 -2.95 -8.88
N ALA A 139 17.36 -3.01 -8.29
CA ALA A 139 18.04 -4.27 -7.98
C ALA A 139 17.34 -5.08 -6.86
N HIS A 140 16.37 -4.47 -6.18
CA HIS A 140 15.60 -5.08 -5.12
C HIS A 140 14.12 -4.80 -5.33
N PRO A 141 13.23 -5.68 -4.83
CA PRO A 141 11.80 -5.47 -4.92
C PRO A 141 11.43 -4.13 -4.26
N THR A 142 10.92 -3.21 -5.06
CA THR A 142 10.68 -1.82 -4.69
C THR A 142 9.29 -1.41 -5.17
N LEU A 143 8.53 -0.77 -4.31
CA LEU A 143 7.23 -0.20 -4.61
C LEU A 143 7.35 1.32 -4.61
N THR A 144 6.93 1.95 -5.70
CA THR A 144 6.86 3.41 -5.81
C THR A 144 5.42 3.86 -5.94
N LEU A 145 4.96 4.75 -5.07
CA LEU A 145 3.66 5.41 -5.18
C LEU A 145 3.86 6.81 -5.76
N ILE A 146 3.05 7.18 -6.76
CA ILE A 146 3.14 8.47 -7.44
C ILE A 146 1.79 9.18 -7.42
N THR A 147 1.80 10.46 -7.05
CA THR A 147 0.62 11.31 -7.15
C THR A 147 0.95 12.75 -7.54
N CYS A 148 -0.06 13.52 -7.90
CA CYS A 148 0.06 14.95 -8.22
C CYS A 148 0.40 15.79 -6.98
N TYR A 149 1.23 16.82 -7.14
CA TYR A 149 1.64 17.71 -6.06
C TYR A 149 1.72 19.17 -6.54
N PRO A 150 1.30 20.17 -5.74
CA PRO A 150 0.85 20.12 -4.34
C PRO A 150 -0.54 19.51 -4.08
N PHE A 151 -0.77 18.96 -2.88
CA PHE A 151 -2.03 18.30 -2.50
C PHE A 151 -3.27 19.21 -2.54
N ARG A 152 -3.12 20.51 -2.28
CA ARG A 152 -4.22 21.50 -2.28
C ARG A 152 -4.27 22.36 -3.55
N TRP A 153 -3.59 21.94 -4.62
CA TRP A 153 -3.57 22.66 -5.89
C TRP A 153 -4.88 22.52 -6.66
N ILE A 154 -5.36 23.59 -7.29
CA ILE A 154 -6.52 23.57 -8.19
C ILE A 154 -6.00 23.55 -9.63
N GLY A 155 -6.41 22.55 -10.43
CA GLY A 155 -5.96 22.35 -11.80
C GLY A 155 -4.74 21.42 -11.94
N ASP A 156 -4.00 21.58 -13.05
CA ASP A 156 -2.84 20.76 -13.39
C ASP A 156 -1.69 21.00 -12.43
N ALA A 157 -1.38 19.97 -11.65
CA ALA A 157 -0.36 20.06 -10.63
C ALA A 157 1.04 20.04 -11.26
N PRO A 158 1.91 21.02 -10.93
CA PRO A 158 3.19 21.20 -11.63
C PRO A 158 4.24 20.17 -11.24
N LYS A 159 4.01 19.35 -10.21
CA LYS A 159 4.98 18.40 -9.66
C LYS A 159 4.33 17.06 -9.33
N ARG A 160 5.15 16.08 -8.99
CA ARG A 160 4.72 14.77 -8.50
C ARG A 160 5.32 14.50 -7.13
N TYR A 161 4.50 13.93 -6.24
CA TYR A 161 4.93 13.41 -4.95
C TYR A 161 5.18 11.91 -5.11
N VAL A 162 6.39 11.48 -4.78
CA VAL A 162 6.89 10.13 -5.03
C VAL A 162 7.34 9.52 -3.73
N VAL A 163 6.71 8.41 -3.35
CA VAL A 163 7.05 7.62 -2.18
C VAL A 163 7.72 6.33 -2.67
N VAL A 164 8.91 6.04 -2.18
CA VAL A 164 9.68 4.84 -2.53
C VAL A 164 9.80 3.96 -1.31
N ALA A 165 9.35 2.72 -1.42
CA ALA A 165 9.36 1.73 -0.37
C ALA A 165 10.07 0.45 -0.82
N LYS A 166 10.83 -0.16 0.08
CA LYS A 166 11.56 -1.40 -0.18
C LYS A 166 10.84 -2.57 0.46
N GLN A 167 10.77 -3.71 -0.23
CA GLN A 167 10.12 -4.90 0.33
C GLN A 167 10.84 -5.36 1.61
N LYS A 168 10.04 -5.64 2.64
CA LYS A 168 10.47 -6.27 3.89
C LYS A 168 10.83 -7.73 3.59
N ARG A 169 12.00 -8.16 4.06
CA ARG A 169 12.44 -9.55 3.95
C ARG A 169 11.69 -10.45 4.91
#